data_AF-A0A0M5J545-F1
#
_entry.id   AF-A0A0M5J545-F1
#
_cell.length_a   1.000
_cell.length_b   1.000
_cell.length_c   1.000
_cell.angle_alpha   90.00
_cell.angle_beta   90.00
_cell.angle_gamma   90.00
#
_symmetry.space_group_name_H-M   'P 1'
#
loop_
_entity.id
_entity.type
_entity.pdbx_description
1 polymer ?
#
loop_
_entity_poly.entity_id
_entity_poly.type
_entity_poly.pdbx_seq_one_letter_code
_entity_poly.pdbx_strand_id
1 'polypeptide(L)'
;MAAVQGEMQETSVTKFSFLHALVAGGVAGVVVDIALFPIDTVKTRLQSELGFWRAGGFRGIYKGLAPAAAGSAPTAALFFCAYECGKQLFSTISNTKDSPYVHMAAASTAEVLACLIRVPVEIAKQRSQTLSGHKQQSGLQILLRAYRTEGLRRGLYRGFGSTIMREIPFSLIQFPLWEYFKLQWTPMTGYESTPLSVALCGAVAGGISAGLTTPLDVVKTRIMLAERESLNRRRNAQSILYGIYKERGFSGLFAGFVPRVLWITLGGAFFFGFYDLTTRLLGATRNHN
;
A
#
# COMPACT_ATOMS: atom_id res chain seq x y z
N MET A 1 25.11 -23.95 33.32
CA MET A 1 24.01 -24.63 32.59
C MET A 1 22.67 -23.92 32.74
N ALA A 2 22.29 -23.42 33.92
CA ALA A 2 21.04 -22.66 34.11
C ALA A 2 20.95 -21.33 33.30
N ALA A 3 22.06 -20.60 33.12
CA ALA A 3 22.07 -19.38 32.30
C ALA A 3 21.90 -19.66 30.79
N VAL A 4 22.46 -20.77 30.30
CA VAL A 4 22.32 -21.21 28.89
C VAL A 4 20.92 -21.76 28.63
N GLN A 5 20.29 -22.38 29.62
CA GLN A 5 18.88 -22.79 29.56
C GLN A 5 17.93 -21.58 29.64
N GLY A 6 18.25 -20.55 30.44
CA GLY A 6 17.53 -19.28 30.47
C GLY A 6 17.58 -18.54 29.12
N GLU A 7 18.77 -18.41 28.51
CA GLU A 7 18.94 -17.79 27.19
C GLU A 7 18.25 -18.59 26.07
N MET A 8 18.29 -19.93 26.09
CA MET A 8 17.56 -20.77 25.12
C MET A 8 16.04 -20.68 25.30
N GLN A 9 15.56 -20.54 26.53
CA GLN A 9 14.13 -20.42 26.82
C GLN A 9 13.61 -19.03 26.46
N GLU A 10 14.39 -17.98 26.70
CA GLU A 10 14.04 -16.60 26.31
C GLU A 10 14.13 -16.41 24.78
N THR A 11 15.16 -16.94 24.12
CA THR A 11 15.24 -16.91 22.65
C THR A 11 14.18 -17.78 21.97
N SER A 12 13.79 -18.92 22.55
CA SER A 12 12.69 -19.72 21.99
C SER A 12 11.34 -19.02 22.15
N VAL A 13 11.02 -18.49 23.33
CA VAL A 13 9.77 -17.73 23.58
C VAL A 13 9.69 -16.51 22.64
N THR A 14 10.81 -15.79 22.43
CA THR A 14 10.86 -14.63 21.52
C THR A 14 10.69 -15.03 20.06
N LYS A 15 11.34 -16.12 19.60
CA LYS A 15 11.19 -16.65 18.24
C LYS A 15 9.76 -17.12 17.98
N PHE A 16 9.12 -17.79 18.95
CA PHE A 16 7.74 -18.21 18.84
C PHE A 16 6.80 -16.99 18.78
N SER A 17 7.01 -15.96 19.62
CA SER A 17 6.19 -14.73 19.56
C SER A 17 6.31 -14.01 18.21
N PHE A 18 7.51 -13.96 17.62
CA PHE A 18 7.72 -13.37 16.31
C PHE A 18 7.02 -14.15 15.19
N LEU A 19 7.12 -15.49 15.19
CA LEU A 19 6.44 -16.33 14.19
C LEU A 19 4.91 -16.19 14.28
N HIS A 20 4.35 -16.10 15.49
CA HIS A 20 2.92 -15.86 15.67
C HIS A 20 2.49 -14.51 15.11
N ALA A 21 3.23 -13.44 15.42
CA ALA A 21 2.97 -12.12 14.87
C ALA A 21 3.11 -12.07 13.34
N LEU A 22 4.09 -12.81 12.78
CA LEU A 22 4.29 -12.92 11.34
C LEU A 22 3.14 -13.65 10.65
N VAL A 23 2.69 -14.79 11.19
CA VAL A 23 1.56 -15.55 10.65
C VAL A 23 0.27 -14.74 10.79
N ALA A 24 0.01 -14.15 11.96
CA ALA A 24 -1.16 -13.31 12.19
C ALA A 24 -1.18 -12.10 11.25
N GLY A 25 -0.06 -11.41 11.08
CA GLY A 25 0.09 -10.30 10.14
C GLY A 25 -0.08 -10.72 8.69
N GLY A 26 0.48 -11.86 8.31
CA GLY A 26 0.35 -12.42 6.96
C GLY A 26 -1.08 -12.81 6.61
N VAL A 27 -1.75 -13.54 7.50
CA VAL A 27 -3.17 -13.91 7.35
C VAL A 27 -4.06 -12.67 7.31
N ALA A 28 -3.88 -11.74 8.24
CA ALA A 28 -4.63 -10.49 8.25
C ALA A 28 -4.44 -9.70 6.95
N GLY A 29 -3.20 -9.60 6.45
CA GLY A 29 -2.89 -8.95 5.17
C GLY A 29 -3.59 -9.60 3.98
N VAL A 30 -3.53 -10.94 3.87
CA VAL A 30 -4.21 -11.68 2.78
C VAL A 30 -5.73 -11.53 2.87
N VAL A 31 -6.32 -11.58 4.06
CA VAL A 31 -7.76 -11.42 4.23
C VAL A 31 -8.20 -10.01 3.84
N VAL A 32 -7.44 -8.98 4.24
CA VAL A 32 -7.68 -7.58 3.81
C VAL A 32 -7.61 -7.48 2.28
N ASP A 33 -6.55 -8.05 1.68
CA ASP A 33 -6.38 -8.05 0.23
C ASP A 33 -7.57 -8.70 -0.46
N ILE A 34 -8.05 -9.86 0.01
CA ILE A 34 -9.22 -10.56 -0.56
C ILE A 34 -10.52 -9.77 -0.35
N ALA A 35 -10.78 -9.28 0.86
CA ALA A 35 -12.02 -8.62 1.22
C ALA A 35 -12.19 -7.29 0.48
N LEU A 36 -11.10 -6.53 0.34
CA LEU A 36 -11.12 -5.19 -0.25
C LEU A 36 -10.63 -5.16 -1.71
N PHE A 37 -10.18 -6.29 -2.27
CA PHE A 37 -9.77 -6.40 -3.67
C PHE A 37 -10.82 -5.85 -4.66
N PRO A 38 -12.13 -6.13 -4.48
CA PRO A 38 -13.14 -5.65 -5.40
C PRO A 38 -13.14 -4.12 -5.55
N ILE A 39 -12.90 -3.41 -4.44
CA ILE A 39 -12.85 -1.95 -4.38
C ILE A 39 -11.60 -1.43 -5.10
N ASP A 40 -10.44 -2.07 -4.91
CA ASP A 40 -9.20 -1.71 -5.61
C ASP A 40 -9.35 -1.89 -7.13
N THR A 41 -9.98 -2.98 -7.58
CA THR A 41 -10.22 -3.21 -9.02
C THR A 41 -11.17 -2.18 -9.62
N VAL A 42 -12.26 -1.83 -8.92
CA VAL A 42 -13.20 -0.78 -9.37
C VAL A 42 -12.48 0.57 -9.47
N LYS A 43 -11.66 0.93 -8.46
CA LYS A 43 -10.81 2.13 -8.50
C LYS A 43 -9.93 2.14 -9.75
N THR A 44 -9.13 1.10 -9.97
CA THR A 44 -8.18 1.02 -11.10
C THR A 44 -8.90 1.15 -12.45
N ARG A 45 -10.08 0.54 -12.59
CA ARG A 45 -10.87 0.62 -13.83
C ARG A 45 -11.47 2.00 -14.06
N LEU A 46 -11.91 2.70 -13.01
CA LEU A 46 -12.39 4.09 -13.10
C LEU A 46 -11.26 5.06 -13.46
N GLN A 47 -10.05 4.80 -12.98
CA GLN A 47 -8.86 5.63 -13.24
C GLN A 47 -8.21 5.35 -14.60
N SER A 48 -8.49 4.20 -15.22
CA SER A 48 -7.99 3.82 -16.54
C SER A 48 -8.41 4.81 -17.63
N GLU A 49 -7.53 5.06 -18.61
CA GLU A 49 -7.84 5.89 -19.78
C GLU A 49 -8.98 5.29 -20.63
N LEU A 50 -9.10 3.95 -20.65
CA LEU A 50 -10.15 3.24 -21.37
C LEU A 50 -11.55 3.51 -20.79
N GLY A 51 -11.63 3.92 -19.52
CA GLY A 51 -12.86 4.03 -18.76
C GLY A 51 -13.40 2.69 -18.24
N PHE A 52 -14.32 2.76 -17.27
CA PHE A 52 -14.76 1.62 -16.47
C PHE A 52 -15.25 0.42 -17.28
N TRP A 53 -16.16 0.64 -18.23
CA TRP A 53 -16.78 -0.43 -19.02
C TRP A 53 -15.79 -1.12 -19.95
N ARG A 54 -14.95 -0.35 -20.66
CA ARG A 54 -13.94 -0.91 -21.58
C ARG A 54 -12.79 -1.59 -20.84
N ALA A 55 -12.52 -1.19 -19.61
CA ALA A 55 -11.56 -1.83 -18.71
C ALA A 55 -12.09 -3.11 -18.02
N GLY A 56 -13.30 -3.57 -18.37
CA GLY A 56 -13.87 -4.85 -17.89
C GLY A 56 -15.08 -4.71 -16.95
N GLY A 57 -15.50 -3.50 -16.61
CA GLY A 57 -16.67 -3.24 -15.76
C GLY A 57 -16.57 -3.96 -14.42
N PHE A 58 -17.56 -4.79 -14.08
CA PHE A 58 -17.54 -5.64 -12.88
C PHE A 58 -17.04 -7.08 -13.13
N ARG A 59 -16.73 -7.46 -14.37
CA ARG A 59 -16.32 -8.83 -14.69
C ARG A 59 -14.88 -9.08 -14.23
N GLY A 60 -14.63 -10.25 -13.66
CA GLY A 60 -13.28 -10.65 -13.21
C GLY A 60 -12.69 -9.66 -12.21
N ILE A 61 -13.42 -9.36 -11.14
CA ILE A 61 -13.02 -8.33 -10.16
C ILE A 61 -11.78 -8.71 -9.34
N TYR A 62 -11.44 -10.01 -9.30
CA TYR A 62 -10.25 -10.56 -8.63
C TYR A 62 -9.02 -10.72 -9.54
N LYS A 63 -9.08 -10.23 -10.79
CA LYS A 63 -7.91 -10.23 -11.68
C LYS A 63 -6.81 -9.35 -11.08
N GLY A 64 -5.65 -9.94 -10.81
CA GLY A 64 -4.52 -9.26 -10.18
C GLY A 64 -4.35 -9.53 -8.68
N LEU A 65 -5.23 -10.31 -8.04
CA LEU A 65 -5.08 -10.66 -6.62
C LEU A 65 -3.80 -11.45 -6.36
N ALA A 66 -3.47 -12.42 -7.22
CA ALA A 66 -2.27 -13.24 -7.08
C ALA A 66 -0.97 -12.43 -7.04
N PRO A 67 -0.66 -11.52 -8.01
CA PRO A 67 0.54 -10.69 -7.89
C PRO A 67 0.48 -9.75 -6.67
N ALA A 68 -0.70 -9.23 -6.31
CA ALA A 68 -0.84 -8.38 -5.11
C ALA A 68 -0.43 -9.12 -3.83
N ALA A 69 -1.02 -10.30 -3.59
CA ALA A 69 -0.73 -11.13 -2.44
C ALA A 69 0.74 -11.58 -2.41
N ALA A 70 1.29 -11.99 -3.56
CA ALA A 70 2.68 -12.40 -3.68
C ALA A 70 3.68 -11.26 -3.38
N GLY A 71 3.32 -10.03 -3.70
CA GLY A 71 4.18 -8.86 -3.47
C GLY A 71 4.03 -8.19 -2.11
N SER A 72 2.94 -8.47 -1.37
CA SER A 72 2.59 -7.79 -0.12
C SER A 72 3.66 -8.00 0.97
N ALA A 73 3.96 -9.26 1.31
CA ALA A 73 4.94 -9.58 2.35
C ALA A 73 6.38 -9.12 2.03
N PRO A 74 6.93 -9.35 0.82
CA PRO A 74 8.27 -8.84 0.49
C PRO A 74 8.37 -7.31 0.49
N THR A 75 7.31 -6.62 0.04
CA THR A 75 7.27 -5.15 0.07
C THR A 75 7.27 -4.63 1.51
N ALA A 76 6.47 -5.23 2.39
CA ALA A 76 6.43 -4.87 3.80
C ALA A 76 7.76 -5.17 4.50
N ALA A 77 8.37 -6.33 4.24
CA ALA A 77 9.67 -6.70 4.78
C ALA A 77 10.75 -5.68 4.39
N LEU A 78 10.82 -5.32 3.11
CA LEU A 78 11.79 -4.32 2.64
C LEU A 78 11.54 -2.94 3.27
N PHE A 79 10.28 -2.53 3.40
CA PHE A 79 9.93 -1.29 4.09
C PHE A 79 10.41 -1.29 5.55
N PHE A 80 10.05 -2.29 6.35
CA PHE A 80 10.40 -2.31 7.77
C PHE A 80 11.91 -2.44 7.99
N CYS A 81 12.62 -3.27 7.21
CA CYS A 81 14.07 -3.37 7.28
C CYS A 81 14.74 -2.03 6.95
N ALA A 82 14.30 -1.36 5.87
CA ALA A 82 14.82 -0.06 5.48
C ALA A 82 14.49 1.04 6.50
N TYR A 83 13.30 0.97 7.11
CA TYR A 83 12.87 1.90 8.13
C TYR A 83 13.71 1.79 9.40
N GLU A 84 13.95 0.58 9.90
CA GLU A 84 14.80 0.35 11.09
C GLU A 84 16.24 0.78 10.84
N CYS A 85 16.82 0.41 9.69
CA CYS A 85 18.15 0.85 9.28
C CYS A 85 18.22 2.39 9.14
N GLY A 86 17.21 2.99 8.52
CA GLY A 86 17.09 4.44 8.35
C GLY A 86 17.02 5.17 9.69
N LYS A 87 16.23 4.67 10.65
CA LYS A 87 16.16 5.25 12.00
C LYS A 87 17.52 5.25 12.67
N GLN A 88 18.23 4.13 12.65
CA GLN A 88 19.57 4.02 13.26
C GLN A 88 20.58 4.99 12.63
N LEU A 89 20.55 5.11 11.31
CA LEU A 89 21.43 6.03 10.58
C LEU A 89 21.12 7.49 10.90
N PHE A 90 19.86 7.90 10.76
CA PHE A 90 19.44 9.29 10.94
C PHE A 90 19.48 9.74 12.41
N SER A 91 19.21 8.86 13.38
CA SER A 91 19.38 9.17 14.80
C SER A 91 20.83 9.45 15.17
N THR A 92 21.76 8.72 14.54
CA THR A 92 23.21 8.90 14.74
C THR A 92 23.68 10.23 14.14
N ILE A 93 23.18 10.58 12.96
CA ILE A 93 23.53 11.84 12.27
C ILE A 93 22.93 13.06 12.98
N SER A 94 21.68 12.98 13.42
CA SER A 94 20.97 14.13 13.98
C SER A 94 21.22 14.35 15.47
N ASN A 95 21.96 13.44 16.13
CA ASN A 95 22.24 13.43 17.58
C ASN A 95 20.99 13.61 18.47
N THR A 96 19.82 13.26 17.93
CA THR A 96 18.52 13.31 18.61
C THR A 96 17.87 11.94 18.44
N LYS A 97 17.53 11.31 19.56
CA LYS A 97 16.77 10.05 19.57
C LYS A 97 15.27 10.38 19.53
N ASP A 98 14.52 9.62 18.73
CA ASP A 98 13.06 9.65 18.64
C ASP A 98 12.43 11.01 18.25
N SER A 99 13.15 11.80 17.44
CA SER A 99 12.59 13.01 16.85
C SER A 99 11.62 12.67 15.69
N PRO A 100 10.46 13.34 15.58
CA PRO A 100 9.53 13.14 14.46
C PRO A 100 10.19 13.26 13.08
N TYR A 101 11.18 14.15 12.94
CA TYR A 101 11.92 14.34 11.68
C TYR A 101 12.75 13.11 11.30
N VAL A 102 13.33 12.41 12.27
CA VAL A 102 14.09 11.16 12.06
C VAL A 102 13.15 10.06 11.57
N HIS A 103 11.99 9.91 12.19
CA HIS A 103 10.97 8.95 11.75
C HIS A 103 10.46 9.26 10.34
N MET A 104 10.21 10.53 10.01
CA MET A 104 9.79 10.96 8.68
C MET A 104 10.84 10.68 7.60
N ALA A 105 12.12 10.98 7.87
CA ALA A 105 13.23 10.73 6.95
C ALA A 105 13.46 9.22 6.72
N ALA A 106 13.42 8.43 7.81
CA ALA A 106 13.52 6.98 7.76
C ALA A 106 12.36 6.37 6.95
N ALA A 107 11.12 6.78 7.23
CA ALA A 107 9.94 6.30 6.52
C ALA A 107 9.97 6.66 5.03
N SER A 108 10.43 7.86 4.68
CA SER A 108 10.54 8.30 3.29
C SER A 108 11.57 7.47 2.51
N THR A 109 12.74 7.22 3.10
CA THR A 109 13.78 6.36 2.50
C THR A 109 13.29 4.92 2.35
N ALA A 110 12.61 4.40 3.38
CA ALA A 110 12.00 3.08 3.35
C ALA A 110 10.94 2.92 2.26
N GLU A 111 10.12 3.94 2.05
CA GLU A 111 9.07 3.94 1.04
C GLU A 111 9.64 3.88 -0.39
N VAL A 112 10.73 4.62 -0.65
CA VAL A 112 11.46 4.57 -1.92
C VAL A 112 12.08 3.20 -2.16
N LEU A 113 12.69 2.58 -1.14
CA LEU A 113 13.25 1.24 -1.26
C LEU A 113 12.16 0.19 -1.48
N ALA A 114 11.06 0.27 -0.74
CA ALA A 114 9.90 -0.60 -0.93
C ALA A 114 9.29 -0.49 -2.33
N CYS A 115 9.38 0.69 -2.98
CA CYS A 115 8.95 0.88 -4.38
C CYS A 115 9.69 -0.04 -5.37
N LEU A 116 10.88 -0.55 -5.04
CA LEU A 116 11.63 -1.47 -5.91
C LEU A 116 10.88 -2.78 -6.14
N ILE A 117 10.19 -3.28 -5.12
CA ILE A 117 9.36 -4.49 -5.21
C ILE A 117 7.92 -4.12 -5.59
N ARG A 118 7.40 -3.04 -5.00
CA ARG A 118 6.00 -2.62 -5.16
C ARG A 118 5.65 -2.28 -6.61
N VAL A 119 6.52 -1.58 -7.33
CA VAL A 119 6.19 -1.07 -8.67
C VAL A 119 5.99 -2.19 -9.70
N PRO A 120 6.87 -3.20 -9.82
CA PRO A 120 6.61 -4.35 -10.67
C PRO A 120 5.31 -5.10 -10.29
N VAL A 121 5.08 -5.30 -8.99
CA VAL A 121 3.86 -5.94 -8.49
C VAL A 121 2.60 -5.15 -8.89
N GLU A 122 2.63 -3.83 -8.72
CA GLU A 122 1.54 -2.94 -9.12
C GLU A 122 1.30 -2.97 -10.64
N ILE A 123 2.36 -3.03 -11.46
CA ILE A 123 2.21 -3.17 -12.92
C ILE A 123 1.51 -4.49 -13.26
N ALA A 124 1.92 -5.60 -12.65
CA ALA A 124 1.29 -6.90 -12.86
C ALA A 124 -0.18 -6.88 -12.42
N LYS A 125 -0.47 -6.29 -11.26
CA LYS A 125 -1.82 -6.14 -10.70
C LYS A 125 -2.71 -5.28 -11.58
N GLN A 126 -2.31 -4.04 -11.85
CA GLN A 126 -3.16 -3.06 -12.55
C GLN A 126 -3.43 -3.47 -14.00
N ARG A 127 -2.42 -3.98 -14.72
CA ARG A 127 -2.63 -4.49 -16.08
C ARG A 127 -3.57 -5.70 -16.07
N SER A 128 -3.48 -6.58 -15.07
CA SER A 128 -4.42 -7.70 -14.90
C SER A 128 -5.86 -7.21 -14.65
N GLN A 129 -6.03 -6.16 -13.83
CA GLN A 129 -7.32 -5.56 -13.51
C GLN A 129 -8.01 -4.94 -14.75
N THR A 130 -7.26 -4.42 -15.72
CA THR A 130 -7.79 -3.77 -16.93
C THR A 130 -7.77 -4.62 -18.20
N LEU A 131 -7.15 -5.81 -18.16
CA LEU A 131 -7.11 -6.74 -19.30
C LEU A 131 -8.52 -7.26 -19.63
N SER A 132 -9.13 -6.66 -20.65
CA SER A 132 -10.38 -7.07 -21.29
C SER A 132 -10.12 -8.13 -22.35
N GLY A 133 -9.79 -9.35 -21.92
CA GLY A 133 -9.63 -10.51 -22.81
C GLY A 133 -10.09 -11.80 -22.14
N HIS A 134 -10.47 -12.80 -22.96
CA HIS A 134 -10.94 -14.12 -22.52
C HIS A 134 -9.84 -14.99 -21.89
N LYS A 135 -8.55 -14.65 -22.08
CA LYS A 135 -7.42 -15.41 -21.53
C LYS A 135 -6.85 -14.71 -20.30
N GLN A 136 -6.99 -15.34 -19.14
CA GLN A 136 -6.30 -14.92 -17.92
C GLN A 136 -4.79 -15.06 -18.14
N GLN A 137 -4.05 -13.96 -18.02
CA GLN A 137 -2.60 -13.98 -18.02
C GLN A 137 -2.10 -14.00 -16.58
N SER A 138 -1.13 -14.86 -16.30
CA SER A 138 -0.42 -14.84 -15.02
C SER A 138 0.32 -13.51 -14.85
N GLY A 139 0.45 -13.01 -13.62
CA GLY A 139 1.23 -11.80 -13.32
C GLY A 139 2.65 -11.87 -13.86
N LEU A 140 3.28 -13.05 -13.83
CA LEU A 140 4.61 -13.28 -14.40
C LEU A 140 4.62 -13.13 -15.92
N GLN A 141 3.58 -13.59 -16.62
CA GLN A 141 3.48 -13.42 -18.07
C GLN A 141 3.31 -11.94 -18.44
N ILE A 142 2.53 -11.19 -17.66
CA ILE A 142 2.36 -9.74 -17.84
C ILE A 142 3.72 -9.04 -17.68
N LEU A 143 4.49 -9.39 -16.64
CA LEU A 143 5.82 -8.82 -16.40
C LEU A 143 6.84 -9.20 -17.47
N LEU A 144 6.91 -10.46 -17.85
CA LEU A 144 7.80 -10.93 -18.92
C LEU A 144 7.46 -10.28 -20.26
N ARG A 145 6.18 -10.11 -20.56
CA ARG A 145 5.73 -9.38 -21.74
C ARG A 145 6.17 -7.92 -21.66
N ALA A 146 5.89 -7.23 -20.55
CA ALA A 146 6.31 -5.85 -20.33
C ALA A 146 7.82 -5.67 -20.48
N TYR A 147 8.62 -6.60 -19.93
CA TYR A 147 10.06 -6.61 -20.09
C TYR A 147 10.49 -6.73 -21.55
N ARG A 148 9.94 -7.71 -22.27
CA ARG A 148 10.31 -7.99 -23.66
C ARG A 148 9.86 -6.89 -24.63
N THR A 149 8.70 -6.27 -24.40
CA THR A 149 8.14 -5.28 -25.33
C THR A 149 8.51 -3.84 -25.01
N GLU A 150 8.66 -3.51 -23.72
CA GLU A 150 8.87 -2.13 -23.24
C GLU A 150 10.22 -1.95 -22.52
N GLY A 151 10.92 -3.03 -22.17
CA GLY A 151 12.21 -3.02 -21.46
C GLY A 151 12.08 -2.86 -19.94
N LEU A 152 13.22 -2.75 -19.26
CA LEU A 152 13.29 -2.66 -17.79
C LEU A 152 12.66 -1.36 -17.25
N ARG A 153 13.13 -0.21 -17.73
CA ARG A 153 12.71 1.11 -17.22
C ARG A 153 11.29 1.49 -17.62
N ARG A 154 10.93 1.27 -18.88
CA ARG A 154 9.61 1.68 -19.43
C ARG A 154 8.55 0.58 -19.33
N GLY A 155 8.93 -0.66 -19.02
CA GLY A 155 8.03 -1.79 -18.79
C GLY A 155 7.82 -2.08 -17.29
N LEU A 156 8.80 -2.68 -16.62
CA LEU A 156 8.64 -3.11 -15.21
C LEU A 156 8.56 -1.95 -14.23
N TYR A 157 9.38 -0.91 -14.42
CA TYR A 157 9.44 0.26 -13.53
C TYR A 157 8.65 1.45 -14.06
N ARG A 158 7.70 1.16 -14.94
CA ARG A 158 6.81 2.15 -15.52
C ARG A 158 5.96 2.77 -14.41
N GLY A 159 6.22 4.04 -14.11
CA GLY A 159 5.49 4.75 -13.06
C GLY A 159 6.20 4.82 -11.71
N PHE A 160 7.46 4.36 -11.59
CA PHE A 160 8.23 4.54 -10.35
C PHE A 160 8.25 6.00 -9.86
N GLY A 161 8.54 6.94 -10.77
CA GLY A 161 8.52 8.38 -10.44
C GLY A 161 7.13 8.90 -10.06
N SER A 162 6.08 8.44 -10.74
CA SER A 162 4.70 8.84 -10.40
C SER A 162 4.21 8.22 -9.10
N THR A 163 4.71 7.03 -8.74
CA THR A 163 4.47 6.43 -7.43
C THR A 163 5.06 7.32 -6.35
N ILE A 164 6.35 7.66 -6.43
CA ILE A 164 7.01 8.55 -5.46
C ILE A 164 6.29 9.90 -5.36
N MET A 165 5.93 10.50 -6.51
CA MET A 165 5.19 11.76 -6.56
C MET A 165 3.84 11.68 -5.84
N ARG A 166 3.21 10.50 -5.74
CA ARG A 166 1.98 10.28 -4.98
C ARG A 166 2.26 10.01 -3.50
N GLU A 167 3.23 9.15 -3.18
CA GLU A 167 3.48 8.71 -1.80
C GLU A 167 3.97 9.86 -0.93
N ILE A 168 4.86 10.73 -1.44
CA ILE A 168 5.43 11.82 -0.64
C ILE A 168 4.32 12.78 -0.16
N PRO A 169 3.48 13.36 -1.03
CA PRO A 169 2.36 14.19 -0.59
C PRO A 169 1.36 13.44 0.30
N PHE A 170 1.09 12.16 0.03
CA PHE A 170 0.18 11.36 0.85
C PHE A 170 0.68 11.25 2.29
N SER A 171 1.95 10.91 2.48
CA SER A 171 2.60 10.82 3.80
C SER A 171 2.68 12.17 4.50
N LEU A 172 3.03 13.24 3.78
CA LEU A 172 3.12 14.60 4.33
C LEU A 172 1.79 15.13 4.87
N ILE A 173 0.66 14.64 4.36
CA ILE A 173 -0.67 15.00 4.86
C ILE A 173 -1.11 14.01 5.95
N GLN A 174 -0.87 12.71 5.75
CA GLN A 174 -1.39 11.67 6.64
C GLN A 174 -0.76 11.72 8.03
N PHE A 175 0.57 11.83 8.14
CA PHE A 175 1.24 11.75 9.44
C PHE A 175 0.88 12.93 10.36
N PRO A 176 0.90 14.19 9.91
CA PRO A 176 0.46 15.31 10.76
C PRO A 176 -1.00 15.20 11.19
N LEU A 177 -1.90 14.80 10.28
CA LEU A 177 -3.31 14.59 10.62
C LEU A 177 -3.50 13.46 11.65
N TRP A 178 -2.77 12.36 11.48
CA TRP A 178 -2.81 11.24 12.42
C TRP A 178 -2.32 11.65 13.81
N GLU A 179 -1.21 12.40 13.88
CA GLU A 179 -0.68 12.93 15.14
C GLU A 179 -1.69 13.86 15.81
N TYR A 180 -2.26 14.79 15.04
CA TYR A 180 -3.30 15.70 15.52
C TYR A 180 -4.51 14.95 16.09
N PHE A 181 -5.05 13.95 15.37
CA PHE A 181 -6.20 13.19 15.83
C PHE A 181 -5.91 12.35 17.08
N LYS A 182 -4.70 11.79 17.22
CA LYS A 182 -4.30 11.12 18.47
C LYS A 182 -4.25 12.09 19.65
N LEU A 183 -3.65 13.27 19.47
CA LEU A 183 -3.54 14.27 20.54
C LEU A 183 -4.91 14.80 20.98
N GLN A 184 -5.87 14.90 20.06
CA GLN A 184 -7.23 15.33 20.36
C GLN A 184 -8.14 14.21 20.90
N TRP A 185 -7.71 12.95 20.85
CA TRP A 185 -8.54 11.80 21.27
C TRP A 185 -8.91 11.85 22.76
N THR A 186 -7.92 11.93 23.64
CA THR A 186 -8.16 11.95 25.10
C THR A 186 -8.95 13.19 25.53
N PRO A 187 -8.64 14.43 25.07
CA PRO A 187 -9.43 15.62 25.39
C PRO A 187 -10.90 15.54 24.94
N MET A 188 -11.19 14.92 23.79
CA MET A 188 -12.56 14.85 23.25
C MET A 188 -13.39 13.69 23.83
N THR A 189 -12.75 12.56 24.12
CA THR A 189 -13.47 11.33 24.53
C THR A 189 -13.39 11.07 26.02
N GLY A 190 -12.41 11.63 26.73
CA GLY A 190 -12.13 11.34 28.14
C GLY A 190 -11.49 9.97 28.39
N TYR A 191 -11.19 9.20 27.34
CA TYR A 191 -10.57 7.87 27.43
C TYR A 191 -9.13 7.86 26.89
N GLU A 192 -8.29 7.01 27.46
CA GLU A 192 -6.93 6.75 26.96
C GLU A 192 -6.93 6.18 25.54
N SER A 193 -5.86 6.45 24.80
CA SER A 193 -5.70 6.00 23.42
C SER A 193 -5.42 4.49 23.36
N THR A 194 -6.39 3.72 22.87
CA THR A 194 -6.24 2.28 22.60
C THR A 194 -5.62 2.04 21.21
N PRO A 195 -5.04 0.87 20.93
CA PRO A 195 -4.55 0.54 19.59
C PRO A 195 -5.63 0.69 18.50
N LEU A 196 -6.88 0.39 18.84
CA LEU A 196 -8.02 0.56 17.94
C LEU A 196 -8.33 2.04 17.68
N SER A 197 -8.34 2.90 18.71
CA SER A 197 -8.59 4.33 18.50
C SER A 197 -7.48 4.99 17.70
N VAL A 198 -6.22 4.62 17.96
CA VAL A 198 -5.06 5.07 17.16
C VAL A 198 -5.18 4.64 15.71
N ALA A 199 -5.66 3.42 15.46
CA ALA A 199 -5.93 2.92 14.12
C ALA A 199 -7.09 3.67 13.43
N LEU A 200 -8.15 4.00 14.15
CA LEU A 200 -9.26 4.81 13.64
C LEU A 200 -8.80 6.23 13.27
N CYS A 201 -8.01 6.89 14.12
CA CYS A 201 -7.35 8.15 13.79
C CYS A 201 -6.54 8.02 12.50
N GLY A 202 -5.81 6.91 12.35
CA GLY A 202 -5.03 6.61 11.15
C GLY A 202 -5.90 6.41 9.90
N ALA A 203 -7.04 5.75 10.05
CA ALA A 203 -8.00 5.50 8.97
C ALA A 203 -8.69 6.79 8.49
N VAL A 204 -9.02 7.70 9.41
CA VAL A 204 -9.59 9.02 9.09
C VAL A 204 -8.54 9.91 8.43
N ALA A 205 -7.34 10.02 9.02
CA ALA A 205 -6.23 10.76 8.43
C ALA A 205 -5.88 10.23 7.03
N GLY A 206 -5.78 8.90 6.88
CA GLY A 206 -5.54 8.24 5.61
C GLY A 206 -6.63 8.50 4.58
N GLY A 207 -7.90 8.51 4.98
CA GLY A 207 -9.03 8.84 4.11
C GLY A 207 -8.98 10.28 3.58
N ILE A 208 -8.67 11.25 4.45
CA ILE A 208 -8.51 12.67 4.06
C ILE A 208 -7.32 12.81 3.09
N SER A 209 -6.17 12.23 3.42
CA SER A 209 -4.98 12.23 2.56
C SER A 209 -5.24 11.56 1.22
N ALA A 210 -5.98 10.44 1.21
CA ALA A 210 -6.38 9.73 0.00
C ALA A 210 -7.23 10.61 -0.90
N GLY A 211 -8.18 11.33 -0.31
CA GLY A 211 -9.03 12.26 -1.01
C GLY A 211 -8.24 13.36 -1.71
N LEU A 212 -7.41 14.08 -0.94
CA LEU A 212 -6.61 15.20 -1.43
C LEU A 212 -5.58 14.79 -2.49
N THR A 213 -5.01 13.60 -2.38
CA THR A 213 -4.01 13.10 -3.34
C THR A 213 -4.63 12.31 -4.50
N THR A 214 -5.96 12.28 -4.66
CA THR A 214 -6.64 11.54 -5.77
C THR A 214 -6.14 11.92 -7.16
N PRO A 215 -5.94 13.21 -7.48
CA PRO A 215 -5.42 13.60 -8.80
C PRO A 215 -4.05 12.98 -9.11
N LEU A 216 -3.17 12.85 -8.12
CA LEU A 216 -1.84 12.24 -8.29
C LEU A 216 -1.93 10.73 -8.51
N ASP A 217 -2.87 10.06 -7.83
CA ASP A 217 -3.13 8.62 -8.00
C ASP A 217 -3.72 8.32 -9.39
N VAL A 218 -4.62 9.17 -9.91
CA VAL A 218 -5.13 9.05 -11.28
C VAL A 218 -3.98 9.15 -12.29
N VAL A 219 -3.06 10.12 -12.11
CA VAL A 219 -1.88 10.27 -12.99
C VAL A 219 -0.98 9.03 -12.91
N LYS A 220 -0.68 8.52 -11.72
CA LYS A 220 0.09 7.28 -11.51
C LYS A 220 -0.55 6.12 -12.27
N THR A 221 -1.84 5.87 -12.05
CA THR A 221 -2.57 4.74 -12.68
C THR A 221 -2.59 4.85 -14.19
N ARG A 222 -2.78 6.05 -14.77
CA ARG A 222 -2.71 6.24 -16.22
C ARG A 222 -1.32 6.00 -16.78
N ILE A 223 -0.26 6.44 -16.10
CA ILE A 223 1.13 6.18 -16.52
C ILE A 223 1.43 4.68 -16.52
N MET A 224 0.98 3.96 -15.49
CA MET A 224 1.18 2.51 -15.34
C MET A 224 0.41 1.68 -16.39
N LEU A 225 -0.80 2.14 -16.74
CA LEU A 225 -1.70 1.46 -17.67
C LEU A 225 -1.55 1.87 -19.14
N ALA A 226 -0.93 3.01 -19.42
CA ALA A 226 -0.83 3.52 -20.79
C ALA A 226 -0.19 2.49 -21.74
N GLU A 227 -0.47 2.58 -23.03
CA GLU A 227 0.19 1.75 -24.04
C GLU A 227 1.40 2.48 -24.65
N ARG A 228 2.21 1.79 -25.44
CA ARG A 228 3.50 2.30 -25.94
C ARG A 228 3.33 3.55 -26.82
N GLU A 229 2.23 3.67 -27.57
CA GLU A 229 1.97 4.80 -28.48
C GLU A 229 1.53 6.08 -27.75
N SER A 230 0.80 5.98 -26.63
CA SER A 230 0.35 7.16 -25.88
C SER A 230 1.49 7.86 -25.12
N LEU A 231 2.58 7.14 -24.85
CA LEU A 231 3.77 7.64 -24.15
C LEU A 231 4.53 8.73 -24.90
N ASN A 232 4.54 8.69 -26.24
CA ASN A 232 5.23 9.73 -27.02
C ASN A 232 4.46 11.06 -27.01
N ARG A 233 3.16 11.03 -26.70
CA ARG A 233 2.28 12.20 -26.77
C ARG A 233 2.12 12.93 -25.42
N ARG A 234 2.31 12.25 -24.27
CA ARG A 234 2.16 12.83 -22.92
C ARG A 234 3.25 12.34 -21.95
N ARG A 235 4.42 12.98 -21.98
CA ARG A 235 5.59 12.58 -21.16
C ARG A 235 5.56 13.03 -19.70
N ASN A 236 4.83 14.10 -19.38
CA ASN A 236 4.92 14.77 -18.08
C ASN A 236 3.62 14.60 -17.28
N ALA A 237 3.74 14.39 -15.97
CA ALA A 237 2.59 14.29 -15.06
C ALA A 237 1.63 15.49 -15.21
N GLN A 238 2.18 16.69 -15.39
CA GLN A 238 1.41 17.92 -15.62
C GLN A 238 0.62 17.90 -16.93
N SER A 239 1.18 17.36 -18.02
CA SER A 239 0.46 17.29 -19.30
C SER A 239 -0.64 16.24 -19.28
N ILE A 240 -0.46 15.15 -18.52
CA ILE A 240 -1.51 14.17 -18.23
C ILE A 240 -2.63 14.83 -17.41
N LEU A 241 -2.29 15.52 -16.32
CA LEU A 241 -3.25 16.20 -15.45
C LEU A 241 -4.09 17.23 -16.23
N TYR A 242 -3.41 18.09 -17.01
CA TYR A 242 -4.08 19.09 -17.85
C TYR A 242 -4.93 18.44 -18.94
N GLY A 243 -4.44 17.35 -19.55
CA GLY A 243 -5.20 16.57 -20.52
C GLY A 243 -6.50 15.99 -19.93
N ILE A 244 -6.43 15.43 -18.72
CA ILE A 244 -7.62 14.92 -18.01
C ILE A 244 -8.61 16.04 -17.74
N TYR A 245 -8.12 17.17 -17.25
CA TYR A 245 -8.95 18.33 -16.95
C TYR A 245 -9.67 18.84 -18.20
N LYS A 246 -8.97 18.92 -19.34
CA LYS A 246 -9.56 19.35 -20.61
C LYS A 246 -10.59 18.36 -21.16
N GLU A 247 -10.38 17.05 -20.98
CA GLU A 247 -11.25 16.00 -21.53
C GLU A 247 -12.48 15.70 -20.65
N ARG A 248 -12.32 15.70 -19.32
CA ARG A 248 -13.34 15.23 -18.36
C ARG A 248 -13.56 16.17 -17.17
N GLY A 249 -12.92 17.34 -17.15
CA GLY A 249 -13.01 18.31 -16.06
C GLY A 249 -12.52 17.76 -14.71
N PHE A 250 -13.03 18.37 -13.63
CA PHE A 250 -12.72 17.96 -12.26
C PHE A 250 -13.14 16.53 -11.93
N SER A 251 -14.24 16.05 -12.51
CA SER A 251 -14.71 14.67 -12.31
C SER A 251 -13.67 13.64 -12.80
N GLY A 252 -12.93 13.96 -13.86
CA GLY A 252 -11.83 13.11 -14.34
C GLY A 252 -10.64 13.04 -13.39
N LEU A 253 -10.30 14.14 -12.71
CA LEU A 253 -9.19 14.21 -11.75
C LEU A 253 -9.47 13.46 -10.45
N PHE A 254 -10.75 13.32 -10.09
CA PHE A 254 -11.21 12.60 -8.90
C PHE A 254 -11.86 11.25 -9.23
N ALA A 255 -11.60 10.71 -10.42
CA ALA A 255 -12.09 9.39 -10.81
C ALA A 255 -11.60 8.32 -9.83
N GLY A 256 -12.54 7.56 -9.26
CA GLY A 256 -12.23 6.53 -8.26
C GLY A 256 -11.96 7.05 -6.84
N PHE A 257 -12.25 8.33 -6.54
CA PHE A 257 -12.16 8.91 -5.19
C PHE A 257 -12.85 8.05 -4.13
N VAL A 258 -14.15 7.74 -4.33
CA VAL A 258 -14.96 7.00 -3.35
C VAL A 258 -14.37 5.61 -3.08
N PRO A 259 -14.10 4.76 -4.10
CA PRO A 259 -13.39 3.49 -3.90
C PRO A 259 -12.05 3.64 -3.17
N ARG A 260 -11.27 4.68 -3.48
CA ARG A 260 -9.96 4.88 -2.86
C ARG A 260 -10.06 5.18 -1.36
N VAL A 261 -10.92 6.12 -0.98
CA VAL A 261 -11.13 6.50 0.42
C VAL A 261 -11.67 5.31 1.21
N LEU A 262 -12.68 4.61 0.67
CA LEU A 262 -13.23 3.41 1.30
C LEU A 262 -12.17 2.32 1.51
N TRP A 263 -11.34 2.05 0.50
CA TRP A 263 -10.29 1.03 0.61
C TRP A 263 -9.29 1.36 1.74
N ILE A 264 -8.87 2.62 1.86
CA ILE A 264 -7.89 3.05 2.89
C ILE A 264 -8.53 3.05 4.29
N THR A 265 -9.73 3.61 4.42
CA THR A 265 -10.40 3.72 5.72
C THR A 265 -10.83 2.34 6.26
N LEU A 266 -11.33 1.44 5.40
CA LEU A 266 -11.69 0.08 5.80
C LEU A 266 -10.47 -0.82 6.01
N GLY A 267 -9.40 -0.62 5.25
CA GLY A 267 -8.20 -1.45 5.30
C GLY A 267 -7.62 -1.61 6.71
N GLY A 268 -7.52 -0.51 7.46
CA GLY A 268 -7.03 -0.54 8.84
C GLY A 268 -7.93 -1.36 9.77
N ALA A 269 -9.24 -1.15 9.72
CA ALA A 269 -10.20 -1.87 10.57
C ALA A 269 -10.19 -3.38 10.30
N PHE A 270 -10.16 -3.78 9.02
CA PHE A 270 -10.04 -5.19 8.64
C PHE A 270 -8.70 -5.77 9.11
N PHE A 271 -7.59 -5.07 8.88
CA PHE A 271 -6.27 -5.57 9.25
C PHE A 271 -6.19 -5.85 10.76
N PHE A 272 -6.56 -4.89 11.60
CA PHE A 272 -6.50 -5.08 13.06
C PHE A 272 -7.50 -6.11 13.57
N GLY A 273 -8.72 -6.12 13.04
CA GLY A 273 -9.74 -7.11 13.42
C GLY A 273 -9.29 -8.55 13.11
N PHE A 274 -8.74 -8.79 11.92
CA PHE A 274 -8.25 -10.11 11.54
C PHE A 274 -6.91 -10.46 12.18
N TYR A 275 -6.05 -9.48 12.48
CA TYR A 275 -4.81 -9.70 13.22
C TYR A 275 -5.10 -10.18 14.65
N ASP A 276 -5.99 -9.50 15.38
CA ASP A 276 -6.40 -9.90 16.73
C ASP A 276 -7.09 -11.27 16.72
N LEU A 277 -8.02 -11.51 15.78
CA LEU A 277 -8.67 -12.81 15.63
C LEU A 277 -7.67 -13.93 15.38
N THR A 278 -6.73 -13.75 14.46
CA THR A 278 -5.73 -14.79 14.12
C THR A 278 -4.79 -15.03 15.31
N THR A 279 -4.39 -13.97 16.01
CA THR A 279 -3.54 -14.09 17.20
C THR A 279 -4.24 -14.85 18.32
N ARG A 280 -5.53 -14.58 18.56
CA ARG A 280 -6.35 -15.32 19.55
C ARG A 280 -6.53 -16.78 19.17
N LEU A 281 -6.78 -17.08 17.90
CA LEU A 281 -6.91 -18.45 17.42
C LEU A 281 -5.60 -19.22 17.60
N LEU A 282 -4.46 -18.65 17.20
CA LEU A 282 -3.15 -19.26 17.40
C LEU A 282 -2.81 -19.44 18.89
N GLY A 283 -3.20 -18.47 19.73
CA GLY A 283 -3.03 -18.55 21.18
C GLY A 283 -3.95 -19.59 21.85
N ALA A 284 -5.17 -19.77 21.35
CA ALA A 284 -6.12 -20.77 21.87
C ALA A 284 -5.64 -22.21 21.58
N THR A 285 -5.01 -22.44 20.43
CA THR A 285 -4.40 -23.75 20.08
C THR A 285 -3.27 -24.15 21.03
N ARG A 286 -2.68 -23.19 21.76
CA ARG A 286 -1.63 -23.45 22.76
C ARG A 286 -2.17 -23.90 24.12
N ASN A 287 -3.40 -23.51 24.49
CA ASN A 287 -3.98 -23.89 25.78
C ASN A 287 -4.58 -25.31 25.79
N HIS A 288 -4.62 -25.99 24.64
CA HIS A 288 -5.17 -27.33 24.47
C HIS A 288 -4.14 -28.44 24.21
N ASN A 289 -2.83 -28.11 24.23
CA ASN A 289 -1.71 -29.05 24.15
C ASN A 289 -0.82 -28.92 25.39
#